data_AF-A0A160NVE0-F1
#
_entry.id   AF-A0A160NVE0-F1
#
_cell.length_a   1.000
_cell.length_b   1.000
_cell.length_c   1.000
_cell.angle_alpha   90.00
_cell.angle_beta   90.00
_cell.angle_gamma   90.00
#
_symmetry.space_group_name_H-M   'P 1'
#
loop_
_entity.id
_entity.type
_entity.pdbx_description
1 polymer ?
#
loop_
_entity_poly.entity_id
_entity_poly.type
_entity_poly.pdbx_seq_one_letter_code
_entity_poly.pdbx_strand_id
1 'polypeptide(L)'
;MDGPRAIMKMNHENSGFDCPGCAWPDDTKGLRLDICENGIKHVTWEMTGKRVGRDFFAAHSVTELAEWSDFALEDQGRLTEPMVYDPDADHYVPISWKNAFELVGRTLRELDDPNQAAFYTSGRLGNEATFLYQLMARELGTNNLPDCSNMCHEASGRALRASLGTGKGTVDLKD
;
A
#
# COMPACT_ATOMS: atom_id res chain seq x y z
N MET A 1 -12.96 9.68 -14.46
CA MET A 1 -13.53 8.35 -14.72
C MET A 1 -14.19 7.92 -13.42
N ASP A 2 -15.40 7.35 -13.45
CA ASP A 2 -16.06 6.84 -12.24
C ASP A 2 -15.77 5.34 -12.09
N GLY A 3 -16.00 4.79 -10.89
CA GLY A 3 -15.71 3.38 -10.57
C GLY A 3 -16.22 2.37 -11.61
N PRO A 4 -17.52 2.43 -12.02
CA PRO A 4 -18.06 1.52 -13.02
C PRO A 4 -17.34 1.57 -14.38
N ARG A 5 -16.98 2.77 -14.87
CA ARG A 5 -16.22 2.88 -16.13
C ARG A 5 -14.78 2.41 -15.99
N ALA A 6 -14.18 2.59 -14.81
CA ALA A 6 -12.84 2.07 -14.53
C ALA A 6 -12.82 0.54 -14.50
N ILE A 7 -13.88 -0.10 -13.97
CA ILE A 7 -14.03 -1.56 -13.98
C ILE A 7 -14.04 -2.13 -15.40
N MET A 8 -14.74 -1.48 -16.33
CA MET A 8 -14.80 -1.92 -17.74
C MET A 8 -13.51 -1.64 -18.53
N LYS A 9 -12.51 -1.03 -17.91
CA LYS A 9 -11.22 -0.70 -18.52
C LYS A 9 -10.03 -1.38 -17.86
N MET A 10 -10.17 -1.93 -16.66
CA MET A 10 -9.05 -2.60 -15.99
C MET A 10 -8.67 -3.89 -16.73
N ASN A 11 -7.41 -4.28 -16.61
CA ASN A 11 -6.83 -5.53 -17.14
C ASN A 11 -7.09 -5.75 -18.64
N HIS A 12 -6.88 -4.70 -19.44
CA HIS A 12 -7.06 -4.76 -20.89
C HIS A 12 -5.79 -4.29 -21.60
N GLU A 13 -5.01 -5.26 -22.09
CA GLU A 13 -3.65 -5.16 -22.65
C GLU A 13 -3.41 -3.92 -23.54
N ASN A 14 -4.38 -3.51 -24.34
CA ASN A 14 -4.20 -2.48 -25.37
C ASN A 14 -4.96 -1.16 -25.13
N SER A 15 -5.83 -1.09 -24.12
CA SER A 15 -6.71 0.09 -23.93
C SER A 15 -7.06 0.42 -22.49
N GLY A 16 -6.53 -0.36 -21.56
CA GLY A 16 -6.86 -0.37 -20.16
C GLY A 16 -5.74 0.09 -19.24
N PHE A 17 -5.81 -0.39 -18.01
CA PHE A 17 -4.78 -0.25 -16.99
C PHE A 17 -4.78 -1.49 -16.12
N ASP A 18 -3.64 -1.86 -15.57
CA ASP A 18 -3.56 -2.98 -14.63
C ASP A 18 -4.27 -2.59 -13.33
N CYS A 19 -5.18 -3.43 -12.88
CA CYS A 19 -5.84 -3.21 -11.60
C CYS A 19 -4.79 -3.14 -10.47
N PRO A 20 -4.79 -2.11 -9.60
CA PRO A 20 -3.80 -1.94 -8.52
C PRO A 20 -3.95 -2.93 -7.35
N GLY A 21 -4.82 -3.93 -7.52
CA GLY A 21 -5.18 -4.92 -6.52
C GLY A 21 -4.20 -6.09 -6.46
N CYS A 22 -4.68 -7.24 -6.92
CA CYS A 22 -3.87 -8.45 -7.10
C CYS A 22 -3.33 -8.42 -8.52
N ALA A 23 -2.07 -8.82 -8.74
CA ALA A 23 -1.41 -8.89 -10.06
C ALA A 23 -2.12 -9.89 -11.01
N TRP A 24 -3.34 -9.54 -11.40
CA TRP A 24 -4.21 -10.28 -12.28
C TRP A 24 -3.67 -10.11 -13.68
N PRO A 25 -3.30 -11.19 -14.37
CA PRO A 25 -2.72 -11.09 -15.69
C PRO A 25 -3.78 -10.71 -16.71
N ASP A 26 -3.39 -9.88 -17.67
CA ASP A 26 -4.23 -9.57 -18.82
C ASP A 26 -4.48 -10.82 -19.68
N ASP A 27 -5.74 -11.05 -20.02
CA ASP A 27 -6.13 -12.12 -20.93
C ASP A 27 -5.64 -11.84 -22.36
N THR A 28 -4.99 -12.85 -22.93
CA THR A 28 -4.47 -12.82 -24.31
C THR A 28 -5.47 -13.32 -25.34
N LYS A 29 -6.67 -13.75 -24.91
CA LYS A 29 -7.71 -14.38 -25.76
C LYS A 29 -8.88 -13.44 -26.08
N GLY A 30 -8.83 -12.19 -25.63
CA GLY A 30 -9.81 -11.15 -25.95
C GLY A 30 -11.07 -11.18 -25.07
N LEU A 31 -10.95 -11.62 -23.81
CA LEU A 31 -12.02 -11.50 -22.82
C LEU A 31 -12.46 -10.04 -22.66
N ARG A 32 -13.77 -9.82 -22.70
CA ARG A 32 -14.39 -8.49 -22.56
C ARG A 32 -14.68 -8.10 -21.12
N LEU A 33 -14.61 -9.06 -20.19
CA LEU A 33 -14.82 -8.87 -18.75
C LEU A 33 -13.66 -9.54 -18.02
N ASP A 34 -12.48 -8.95 -18.15
CA ASP A 34 -11.28 -9.45 -17.49
C ASP A 34 -11.15 -8.87 -16.07
N ILE A 35 -12.08 -9.30 -15.22
CA ILE A 35 -12.25 -8.73 -13.87
C ILE A 35 -12.31 -9.85 -12.83
N CYS A 36 -11.72 -9.58 -11.67
CA CYS A 36 -11.85 -10.42 -10.48
C CYS A 36 -12.51 -9.64 -9.33
N GLU A 37 -13.07 -10.36 -8.36
CA GLU A 37 -13.76 -9.77 -7.21
C GLU A 37 -12.87 -8.75 -6.47
N ASN A 38 -11.61 -9.12 -6.21
CA ASN A 38 -10.66 -8.23 -5.54
C ASN A 38 -10.34 -6.99 -6.40
N GLY A 39 -10.24 -7.16 -7.71
CA GLY A 39 -9.97 -6.06 -8.61
C GLY A 39 -11.11 -5.03 -8.64
N ILE A 40 -12.35 -5.52 -8.69
CA ILE A 40 -13.54 -4.67 -8.57
C ILE A 40 -13.51 -3.89 -7.27
N LYS A 41 -13.31 -4.57 -6.12
CA LYS A 41 -13.23 -3.91 -4.81
C LYS A 41 -12.19 -2.79 -4.82
N HIS A 42 -10.96 -3.10 -5.22
CA HIS A 42 -9.87 -2.12 -5.22
C HIS A 42 -10.12 -0.92 -6.12
N VAL A 43 -10.58 -1.13 -7.35
CA VAL A 43 -10.88 -0.02 -8.25
C VAL A 43 -12.04 0.81 -7.72
N THR A 44 -13.08 0.20 -7.13
CA THR A 44 -14.18 0.98 -6.52
C THR A 44 -13.73 1.81 -5.33
N TRP A 45 -12.86 1.28 -4.46
CA TRP A 45 -12.35 2.01 -3.30
C TRP A 45 -11.42 3.15 -3.72
N GLU A 46 -10.52 2.93 -4.67
CA GLU A 46 -9.61 3.98 -5.17
C GLU A 46 -10.36 5.11 -5.88
N MET A 47 -11.47 4.77 -6.56
CA MET A 47 -12.32 5.73 -7.29
C MET A 47 -13.39 6.39 -6.41
N THR A 48 -13.39 6.18 -5.09
CA THR A 48 -14.37 6.79 -4.19
C THR A 48 -14.37 8.32 -4.31
N GLY A 49 -15.56 8.92 -4.27
CA GLY A 49 -15.74 10.38 -4.18
C GLY A 49 -15.65 10.90 -2.75
N LYS A 50 -15.75 10.01 -1.75
CA LYS A 50 -15.74 10.37 -0.32
C LYS A 50 -14.34 10.84 0.09
N ARG A 51 -14.30 11.84 0.98
CA ARG A 51 -13.06 12.46 1.46
C ARG A 51 -13.15 12.62 2.96
N VAL A 52 -12.08 12.22 3.63
CA VAL A 52 -11.88 12.44 5.06
C VAL A 52 -10.89 13.59 5.21
N GLY A 53 -11.33 14.64 5.92
CA GLY A 53 -10.55 15.83 6.22
C GLY A 53 -10.57 16.14 7.71
N ARG A 54 -9.95 17.25 8.10
CA ARG A 54 -9.83 17.68 9.50
C ARG A 54 -11.13 17.66 10.33
N ASP A 55 -12.27 17.99 9.73
CA ASP A 55 -13.55 18.05 10.45
C ASP A 55 -13.99 16.66 10.94
N PHE A 56 -13.70 15.60 10.19
CA PHE A 56 -13.96 14.23 10.61
C PHE A 56 -13.13 13.87 11.84
N PHE A 57 -11.82 14.14 11.79
CA PHE A 57 -10.92 13.84 12.91
C PHE A 57 -11.12 14.77 14.11
N ALA A 58 -11.73 15.94 13.93
CA ALA A 58 -12.19 16.78 15.04
C ALA A 58 -13.45 16.22 15.71
N ALA A 59 -14.30 15.51 14.96
CA ALA A 59 -15.55 14.94 15.45
C ALA A 59 -15.38 13.57 16.13
N HIS A 60 -14.35 12.79 15.76
CA HIS A 60 -14.13 11.43 16.24
C HIS A 60 -12.77 11.29 16.92
N SER A 61 -12.77 10.76 18.15
CA SER A 61 -11.53 10.47 18.88
C SER A 61 -10.88 9.20 18.37
N VAL A 62 -9.57 9.02 18.59
CA VAL A 62 -8.88 7.79 18.17
C VAL A 62 -9.38 6.59 18.97
N THR A 63 -9.69 6.77 20.25
CA THR A 63 -10.33 5.72 21.07
C THR A 63 -11.67 5.27 20.47
N GLU A 64 -12.52 6.19 20.01
CA GLU A 64 -13.77 5.85 19.34
C GLU A 64 -13.53 5.09 18.03
N LEU A 65 -12.64 5.59 17.17
CA LEU A 65 -12.33 4.99 15.88
C LEU A 65 -11.75 3.58 16.02
N ALA A 66 -11.05 3.28 17.12
CA ALA A 66 -10.51 1.95 17.40
C ALA A 66 -11.60 0.88 17.64
N GLU A 67 -12.84 1.28 17.96
CA GLU A 67 -13.97 0.37 18.11
C GLU A 67 -14.69 0.10 16.77
N TRP A 68 -14.37 0.86 15.72
CA TRP A 68 -15.01 0.72 14.41
C TRP A 68 -14.41 -0.47 13.65
N SER A 69 -15.24 -1.11 12.83
CA SER A 69 -14.75 -2.12 11.88
C SER A 69 -13.92 -1.50 10.77
N ASP A 70 -12.96 -2.25 10.22
CA ASP A 70 -12.16 -1.84 9.05
C ASP A 70 -13.01 -1.34 7.88
N PHE A 71 -14.15 -2.01 7.63
CA PHE A 71 -15.09 -1.59 6.59
C PHE A 71 -15.69 -0.21 6.87
N ALA A 72 -16.09 0.06 8.11
CA ALA A 72 -16.68 1.34 8.51
C ALA A 72 -15.66 2.48 8.44
N LEU A 73 -14.40 2.21 8.78
CA LEU A 73 -13.28 3.16 8.65
C LEU A 73 -13.00 3.47 7.18
N GLU A 74 -12.86 2.44 6.33
CA GLU A 74 -12.60 2.61 4.90
C GLU A 74 -13.75 3.34 4.20
N ASP A 75 -15.01 3.08 4.60
CA ASP A 75 -16.19 3.71 4.01
C ASP A 75 -16.28 5.24 4.26
N GLN A 76 -15.49 5.79 5.18
CA GLN A 76 -15.40 7.25 5.37
C GLN A 76 -14.70 7.94 4.19
N GLY A 77 -13.83 7.22 3.48
CA GLY A 77 -13.18 7.66 2.26
C GLY A 77 -11.74 8.10 2.42
N ARG A 78 -11.21 8.75 1.38
CA ARG A 78 -9.78 9.01 1.25
C ARG A 78 -9.31 10.15 2.16
N LEU A 79 -8.24 9.90 2.94
CA LEU A 79 -7.50 10.93 3.66
C LEU A 79 -6.91 11.97 2.69
N THR A 80 -7.10 13.26 2.96
CA THR A 80 -6.76 14.34 2.04
C THR A 80 -5.59 15.23 2.46
N GLU A 81 -5.22 15.21 3.73
CA GLU A 81 -4.12 16.01 4.26
C GLU A 81 -3.37 15.24 5.35
N PRO A 82 -2.09 15.57 5.63
CA PRO A 82 -1.33 14.91 6.68
C PRO A 82 -1.95 15.20 8.06
N MET A 83 -1.97 14.18 8.90
CA MET A 83 -2.47 14.24 10.27
C MET A 83 -1.39 13.73 11.24
N VAL A 84 -1.41 14.24 12.46
CA VAL A 84 -0.58 13.76 13.57
C VAL A 84 -1.48 13.47 14.76
N TYR A 85 -1.18 12.41 15.52
CA TYR A 85 -1.93 12.09 16.72
C TYR A 85 -1.52 13.00 17.88
N ASP A 86 -2.51 13.60 18.53
CA ASP A 86 -2.36 14.34 19.78
C ASP A 86 -2.87 13.47 20.95
N PRO A 87 -1.98 12.96 21.81
CA PRO A 87 -2.37 12.08 22.92
C PRO A 87 -3.10 12.79 24.04
N ASP A 88 -2.94 14.12 24.21
CA ASP A 88 -3.63 14.87 25.25
C ASP A 88 -5.09 15.11 24.85
N ALA A 89 -5.34 15.28 23.55
CA ALA A 89 -6.68 15.43 23.00
C ALA A 89 -7.38 14.10 22.71
N ASP A 90 -6.64 13.01 22.47
CA ASP A 90 -7.12 11.74 21.88
C ASP A 90 -7.66 11.91 20.45
N HIS A 91 -7.05 12.80 19.66
CA HIS A 91 -7.52 13.10 18.30
C HIS A 91 -6.36 13.21 17.30
N TYR A 92 -6.65 12.92 16.03
CA TYR A 92 -5.77 13.30 14.94
C TYR A 92 -5.96 14.78 14.59
N VAL A 93 -4.87 15.54 14.57
CA VAL A 93 -4.86 16.97 14.23
C VAL A 93 -4.08 17.24 12.93
N PRO A 94 -4.47 18.22 12.11
CA PRO A 94 -3.77 18.50 10.85
C PRO A 94 -2.33 18.94 11.07
N ILE A 95 -1.43 18.46 10.22
CA ILE A 95 -0.02 18.87 10.19
C ILE A 95 0.39 19.23 8.75
N SER A 96 1.28 20.21 8.58
CA SER A 96 1.79 20.53 7.25
C SER A 96 2.72 19.42 6.75
N TRP A 97 2.82 19.23 5.42
CA TRP A 97 3.79 18.31 4.83
C TRP A 97 5.22 18.57 5.30
N LYS A 98 5.62 19.85 5.38
CA LYS A 98 6.94 20.24 5.89
C LYS A 98 7.17 19.71 7.31
N ASN A 99 6.22 19.98 8.22
CA ASN A 99 6.34 19.55 9.61
C ASN A 99 6.26 18.03 9.76
N ALA A 100 5.50 17.34 8.89
CA ALA A 100 5.46 15.88 8.87
C ALA A 100 6.82 15.27 8.49
N PHE A 101 7.48 15.79 7.44
CA PHE A 101 8.82 15.36 7.07
C PHE A 101 9.86 15.69 8.13
N GLU A 102 9.77 16.86 8.75
CA GLU A 102 10.66 17.25 9.86
C GLU A 102 10.48 16.33 11.07
N LEU A 103 9.23 15.99 11.43
CA LEU A 103 8.92 15.06 12.51
C LEU A 103 9.53 13.68 12.26
N VAL A 104 9.21 13.05 11.12
CA VAL A 104 9.73 11.72 10.76
C VAL A 104 11.26 11.74 10.69
N GLY A 105 11.84 12.74 10.01
CA GLY A 105 13.28 12.85 9.88
C GLY A 105 14.01 13.06 11.21
N ARG A 106 13.43 13.84 12.13
CA ARG A 106 13.97 14.02 13.48
C ARG A 106 13.91 12.70 14.26
N THR A 107 12.75 12.05 14.30
CA THR A 107 12.57 10.77 15.00
C THR A 107 13.58 9.72 14.55
N LEU A 108 13.83 9.60 13.24
CA LEU A 108 14.82 8.64 12.72
C LEU A 108 16.27 8.99 13.09
N ARG A 109 16.62 10.28 13.16
CA ARG A 109 17.98 10.73 13.54
C ARG A 109 18.26 10.64 15.04
N GLU A 110 17.21 10.63 15.86
CA GLU A 110 17.30 10.54 17.32
C GLU A 110 17.36 9.09 17.82
N LEU A 111 17.29 8.08 16.94
CA LEU A 111 17.50 6.69 17.31
C LEU A 111 18.95 6.44 17.76
N ASP A 112 19.12 5.66 18.82
CA ASP A 112 20.44 5.26 19.32
C ASP A 112 21.13 4.26 18.37
N ASP A 113 20.33 3.44 17.67
CA ASP A 113 20.77 2.46 16.67
C ASP A 113 19.76 2.43 15.50
N PRO A 114 20.21 2.52 14.22
CA PRO A 114 19.33 2.41 13.05
C PRO A 114 18.43 1.17 13.03
N ASN A 115 18.84 0.08 13.68
CA ASN A 115 18.09 -1.17 13.77
C ASN A 115 16.90 -1.12 14.75
N GLN A 116 16.69 0.00 15.44
CA GLN A 116 15.46 0.26 16.18
C GLN A 116 14.27 0.63 15.25
N ALA A 117 14.54 0.87 13.97
CA ALA A 117 13.51 1.09 12.95
C ALA A 117 13.29 -0.15 12.07
N ALA A 118 12.07 -0.29 11.56
CA ALA A 118 11.71 -1.25 10.51
C ALA A 118 10.94 -0.53 9.40
N PHE A 119 11.30 -0.82 8.15
CA PHE A 119 10.80 -0.15 6.95
C PHE A 119 9.97 -1.12 6.13
N TYR A 120 8.69 -1.27 6.49
CA TYR A 120 7.79 -2.19 5.80
C TYR A 120 7.43 -1.71 4.40
N THR A 121 7.66 -2.55 3.38
CA THR A 121 7.35 -2.22 1.98
C THR A 121 6.12 -2.97 1.48
N SER A 122 5.17 -2.23 0.90
CA SER A 122 3.99 -2.81 0.24
C SER A 122 4.33 -3.28 -1.17
N GLY A 123 3.88 -4.49 -1.54
CA GLY A 123 3.99 -5.02 -2.90
C GLY A 123 3.14 -4.27 -3.94
N ARG A 124 2.34 -3.28 -3.51
CA ARG A 124 1.62 -2.36 -4.41
C ARG A 124 2.43 -1.12 -4.80
N LEU A 125 3.56 -0.89 -4.14
CA LEU A 125 4.42 0.24 -4.46
C LEU A 125 5.22 -0.09 -5.73
N GLY A 126 5.35 0.88 -6.64
CA GLY A 126 6.16 0.72 -7.85
C GLY A 126 7.63 0.41 -7.53
N ASN A 127 8.33 -0.22 -8.48
CA ASN A 127 9.71 -0.64 -8.31
C ASN A 127 10.65 0.54 -8.03
N GLU A 128 10.42 1.69 -8.67
CA GLU A 128 11.23 2.90 -8.52
C GLU A 128 11.10 3.49 -7.11
N ALA A 129 9.87 3.62 -6.62
CA ALA A 129 9.61 4.12 -5.27
C ALA A 129 10.12 3.15 -4.21
N THR A 130 9.95 1.84 -4.45
CA THR A 130 10.52 0.79 -3.60
C THR A 130 12.06 0.86 -3.57
N PHE A 131 12.70 1.11 -4.71
CA PHE A 131 14.15 1.29 -4.80
C PHE A 131 14.62 2.51 -3.99
N LEU A 132 13.94 3.64 -4.09
CA LEU A 132 14.29 4.83 -3.30
C LEU A 132 14.08 4.61 -1.80
N TYR A 133 12.99 3.93 -1.43
CA TYR A 133 12.65 3.65 -0.04
C TYR A 133 13.68 2.73 0.63
N GLN A 134 14.08 1.63 -0.03
CA GLN A 134 15.12 0.76 0.50
C GLN A 134 16.48 1.45 0.58
N LEU A 135 16.78 2.35 -0.37
CA LEU A 135 18.05 3.08 -0.39
C LEU A 135 18.12 4.01 0.81
N MET A 136 17.04 4.76 1.09
CA MET A 136 16.94 5.60 2.28
C MET A 136 17.16 4.81 3.58
N ALA A 137 16.54 3.64 3.74
CA ALA A 137 16.71 2.80 4.94
C ALA A 137 18.15 2.28 5.09
N ARG A 138 18.79 1.91 3.96
CA ARG A 138 20.19 1.43 3.96
C ARG A 138 21.19 2.56 4.21
N GLU A 139 20.94 3.76 3.70
CA GLU A 139 21.72 4.97 4.01
C GLU A 139 21.58 5.37 5.49
N LEU A 140 20.42 5.14 6.11
CA LEU A 140 20.25 5.28 7.56
C LEU A 140 21.10 4.26 8.35
N GLY A 141 21.48 3.14 7.73
CA GLY A 141 22.38 2.14 8.31
C GLY A 141 21.70 0.84 8.74
N THR A 142 20.46 0.57 8.31
CA THR A 142 19.76 -0.68 8.64
C THR A 142 19.40 -1.52 7.40
N ASN A 143 19.24 -2.83 7.61
CA ASN A 143 18.66 -3.77 6.65
C ASN A 143 17.28 -4.30 7.10
N ASN A 144 16.65 -3.69 8.11
CA ASN A 144 15.32 -4.06 8.59
C ASN A 144 14.24 -3.61 7.60
N LEU A 145 14.13 -4.36 6.50
CA LEU A 145 13.24 -4.09 5.37
C LEU A 145 12.28 -5.27 5.17
N PRO A 146 11.34 -5.53 6.10
CA PRO A 146 10.32 -6.54 5.86
C PRO A 146 9.41 -6.08 4.71
N ASP A 147 8.90 -7.02 3.94
CA ASP A 147 7.96 -6.74 2.86
C ASP A 147 6.81 -7.77 2.85
N CYS A 148 5.71 -7.45 2.16
CA CYS A 148 4.53 -8.32 2.13
C CYS A 148 4.84 -9.74 1.60
N SER A 149 5.88 -9.90 0.77
CA SER A 149 6.30 -11.20 0.23
C SER A 149 6.95 -12.10 1.27
N ASN A 150 7.44 -11.58 2.40
CA ASN A 150 7.95 -12.42 3.50
C ASN A 150 6.88 -13.40 3.98
N MET A 151 5.63 -12.96 4.08
CA MET A 151 4.53 -13.83 4.53
C MET A 151 4.03 -14.77 3.43
N CYS A 152 3.99 -14.31 2.17
CA CYS A 152 3.32 -15.05 1.09
C CYS A 152 4.26 -15.87 0.19
N HIS A 153 5.52 -15.48 0.05
CA HIS A 153 6.42 -16.01 -0.98
C HIS A 153 7.79 -16.48 -0.45
N GLU A 154 8.20 -16.14 0.78
CA GLU A 154 9.52 -16.53 1.28
C GLU A 154 9.72 -18.05 1.33
N ALA A 155 8.72 -18.79 1.82
CA ALA A 155 8.78 -20.24 1.90
C ALA A 155 9.00 -20.88 0.51
N SER A 156 8.23 -20.45 -0.49
CA SER A 156 8.34 -20.90 -1.87
C SER A 156 9.70 -20.52 -2.47
N GLY A 157 10.19 -19.31 -2.23
CA GLY A 157 11.49 -18.84 -2.69
C GLY A 157 12.65 -19.68 -2.14
N ARG A 158 12.60 -20.09 -0.86
CA ARG A 158 13.59 -20.98 -0.25
C ARG A 158 13.58 -22.37 -0.88
N ALA A 159 12.39 -22.96 -1.04
CA ALA A 159 12.25 -24.30 -1.62
C ALA A 159 12.75 -24.34 -3.08
N LEU A 160 12.30 -23.40 -3.91
CA LEU A 160 12.71 -23.34 -5.32
C LEU A 160 14.22 -23.10 -5.47
N ARG A 161 14.82 -22.26 -4.63
CA ARG A 161 16.27 -22.03 -4.67
C ARG A 161 17.04 -23.31 -4.35
N ALA A 162 16.58 -24.10 -3.38
CA ALA A 162 17.22 -25.38 -3.03
C ALA A 162 17.06 -26.44 -4.14
N SER A 163 15.91 -26.47 -4.83
CA SER A 163 15.62 -27.49 -5.84
C SER A 163 16.11 -27.14 -7.25
N LEU A 164 16.03 -25.87 -7.65
CA LEU A 164 16.21 -25.40 -9.03
C LEU A 164 17.27 -24.27 -9.17
N GLY A 165 17.84 -23.79 -8.06
CA GLY A 165 18.84 -22.71 -8.06
C GLY A 165 18.25 -21.30 -8.21
N THR A 166 16.94 -21.16 -8.40
CA THR A 166 16.24 -19.86 -8.52
C THR A 166 15.08 -19.77 -7.53
N GLY A 167 14.83 -18.58 -6.98
CA GLY A 167 13.67 -18.31 -6.11
C GLY A 167 12.48 -17.68 -6.85
N LYS A 168 12.47 -17.77 -8.19
CA LYS A 168 11.52 -17.11 -9.08
C LYS A 168 10.71 -18.15 -9.87
N GLY A 169 9.58 -17.72 -10.43
CA GLY A 169 8.79 -18.53 -11.36
C GLY A 169 9.63 -18.97 -12.56
N THR A 170 9.41 -20.21 -13.02
CA THR A 170 10.18 -20.85 -14.09
C THR A 170 9.40 -21.02 -15.39
N VAL A 171 8.14 -20.58 -15.40
CA VAL A 171 7.22 -20.61 -16.53
C VAL A 171 6.55 -19.24 -16.66
N ASP A 172 6.02 -18.95 -17.84
CA ASP A 172 5.18 -17.78 -18.08
C ASP A 172 3.70 -18.16 -18.17
N LEU A 173 2.84 -17.21 -18.54
CA LEU A 173 1.39 -17.44 -18.65
C LEU A 173 0.99 -18.25 -19.90
N LYS A 174 1.88 -18.38 -20.89
CA LYS A 174 1.63 -19.06 -22.17
C LYS A 174 2.06 -20.52 -22.15
N ASP A 175 3.03 -20.88 -21.31
CA ASP A 175 3.44 -22.27 -21.04
C ASP A 175 2.24 -23.14 -20.59
#